data_AF-B0RJ40-F1
#
_entry.id   AF-B0RJ40-F1
#
_cell.length_a   1.000
_cell.length_b   1.000
_cell.length_c   1.000
_cell.angle_alpha   90.00
_cell.angle_beta   90.00
_cell.angle_gamma   90.00
#
_symmetry.space_group_name_H-M   'P 1'
#
loop_
_entity.id
_entity.type
_entity.pdbx_description
1 polymer ?
#
loop_
_entity_poly.entity_id
_entity_poly.type
_entity_poly.pdbx_seq_one_letter_code
_entity_poly.pdbx_strand_id
1 'polypeptide(L)' 'MSTRITQRSAQDVDVEQGMALVEKAQQLAGHFPNAEALGRARRVLEGTMTEDEARAEVAAKYGFPLRQR' A
#
# COMPACT_ATOMS: atom_id res chain seq x y z
N MET A 1 16.58 9.05 -30.05
CA MET A 1 16.35 7.85 -29.21
C MET A 1 15.06 8.07 -28.44
N SER A 2 14.02 7.27 -28.70
CA SER A 2 12.69 7.43 -28.12
C SER A 2 12.55 6.42 -26.98
N THR A 3 12.55 6.89 -25.73
CA THR A 3 12.27 6.07 -24.55
C THR A 3 10.80 5.72 -24.54
N ARG A 4 10.48 4.54 -25.06
CA ARG A 4 9.13 3.97 -24.99
C ARG A 4 8.85 3.67 -23.52
N ILE A 5 8.00 4.47 -22.88
CA ILE A 5 7.46 4.16 -21.55
C ILE A 5 6.54 2.96 -21.74
N THR A 6 7.05 1.77 -21.43
CA THR A 6 6.24 0.55 -21.41
C THR A 6 5.26 0.68 -20.25
N GLN A 7 4.00 0.97 -20.58
CA GLN A 7 2.89 0.87 -19.63
C GLN A 7 2.85 -0.57 -19.14
N ARG A 8 3.21 -0.77 -17.86
CA ARG A 8 3.24 -2.07 -17.21
C ARG A 8 1.78 -2.53 -17.09
N SER A 9 1.32 -3.32 -18.05
CA SER A 9 0.07 -4.08 -17.95
C SER A 9 0.11 -4.80 -16.61
N ALA A 10 -0.94 -4.66 -15.78
CA ALA A 10 -1.08 -5.22 -14.43
C ALA A 10 -0.28 -6.52 -14.26
N GLN A 11 1.00 -6.38 -13.93
CA GLN A 11 1.87 -7.50 -13.63
C GLN A 11 1.37 -7.96 -12.28
N ASP A 12 1.05 -9.25 -12.15
CA ASP A 12 0.89 -9.92 -10.86
C ASP A 12 1.92 -9.31 -9.91
N VAL A 13 1.45 -8.44 -9.02
CA VAL A 13 2.35 -7.76 -8.10
C VAL A 13 2.81 -8.87 -7.20
N ASP A 14 4.10 -9.22 -7.26
CA ASP A 14 4.68 -10.12 -6.29
C ASP A 14 4.48 -9.47 -4.92
N VAL A 15 3.48 -9.98 -4.19
CA VAL A 15 3.02 -9.43 -2.90
C VAL A 15 4.17 -9.41 -1.92
N GLU A 16 5.06 -10.41 -1.96
CA GLU A 16 6.21 -10.49 -1.07
C GLU A 16 7.26 -9.43 -1.44
N GLN A 17 7.54 -9.23 -2.73
CA GLN A 17 8.41 -8.14 -3.16
C GLN A 17 7.82 -6.76 -2.82
N GLY A 18 6.51 -6.58 -3.02
CA GLY A 18 5.78 -5.37 -2.68
C GLY A 18 5.82 -5.07 -1.17
N MET A 19 5.59 -6.09 -0.33
CA MET A 19 5.69 -5.98 1.12
C MET A 19 7.12 -5.66 1.58
N ALA A 20 8.14 -6.28 0.98
CA ALA A 20 9.53 -5.96 1.28
C ALA A 20 9.86 -4.49 0.95
N LEU A 21 9.34 -3.94 -0.16
CA LEU A 21 9.49 -2.53 -0.50
C LEU A 21 8.77 -1.61 0.50
N VAL A 22 7.54 -1.95 0.90
CA VAL A 22 6.78 -1.20 1.90
C VAL A 22 7.55 -1.15 3.22
N GLU A 23 7.99 -2.29 3.74
CA GLU A 23 8.74 -2.35 5.00
C GLU A 23 10.05 -1.57 4.94
N LYS A 24 10.82 -1.70 3.85
CA LYS A 24 12.08 -0.98 3.70
C LYS A 24 11.88 0.52 3.56
N ALA A 25 10.87 0.96 2.81
CA ALA A 25 10.55 2.38 2.70
C ALA A 25 10.19 2.98 4.06
N GLN A 26 9.39 2.28 4.88
CA GLN A 26 9.05 2.73 6.23
C GLN A 26 10.28 2.78 7.13
N GLN A 27 11.14 1.76 7.11
CA GLN A 27 12.39 1.74 7.88
C GLN A 27 13.33 2.89 7.50
N LEU A 28 13.49 3.16 6.19
CA LEU A 28 14.30 4.28 5.69
C LEU A 28 13.74 5.64 6.14
N ALA A 29 12.42 5.75 6.31
CA ALA A 29 11.76 6.93 6.88
C ALA A 29 11.81 6.98 8.42
N GLY A 30 12.42 5.99 9.09
CA GLY A 30 12.46 5.89 10.55
C GLY A 30 11.15 5.44 11.19
N HIS A 31 10.25 4.83 10.41
CA HIS A 31 8.96 4.31 10.85
C HIS A 31 8.98 2.79 11.04
N PHE A 32 8.25 2.32 12.05
CA PHE A 32 8.14 0.91 12.40
C PHE A 32 6.66 0.53 12.56
N PRO A 33 5.94 0.34 11.43
CA PRO A 33 4.53 -0.05 11.46
C PRO A 33 4.34 -1.40 12.17
N ASN A 34 3.22 -1.54 12.88
CA ASN A 34 2.86 -2.80 13.53
C ASN A 34 2.26 -3.81 12.53
N ALA A 35 2.02 -5.04 13.00
CA ALA A 35 1.47 -6.12 12.18
C ALA A 35 0.12 -5.79 11.54
N GLU A 36 -0.73 -5.01 12.22
CA GLU A 36 -2.02 -4.59 11.67
C GLU A 36 -1.87 -3.63 10.49
N ALA A 37 -0.96 -2.65 10.60
CA ALA A 37 -0.66 -1.73 9.52
C ALA A 37 -0.04 -2.45 8.31
N LEU A 38 0.87 -3.41 8.56
CA LEU A 38 1.45 -4.24 7.50
C LEU A 38 0.42 -5.18 6.86
N GLY A 39 -0.47 -5.78 7.66
CA GLY A 39 -1.55 -6.64 7.15
C GLY A 39 -2.54 -5.89 6.26
N ARG A 40 -2.76 -4.60 6.52
CA ARG A 40 -3.55 -3.72 5.64
C ARG A 40 -2.85 -3.47 4.31
N ALA A 41 -1.55 -3.16 4.32
CA ALA A 41 -0.78 -2.97 3.09
C ALA A 41 -0.77 -4.25 2.23
N ARG A 42 -0.64 -5.42 2.87
CA ARG A 42 -0.70 -6.72 2.19
C ARG A 42 -2.02 -6.94 1.48
N ARG A 43 -3.17 -6.73 2.16
CA ARG A 43 -4.50 -6.89 1.56
C ARG A 43 -4.72 -5.96 0.35
N VAL A 44 -4.14 -4.76 0.39
CA VAL A 44 -4.17 -3.83 -0.76
C VAL A 44 -3.34 -4.37 -1.92
N LEU A 45 -2.13 -4.88 -1.66
CA LEU A 45 -1.27 -5.48 -2.69
C LEU A 45 -1.85 -6.78 -3.29
N GLU A 46 -2.53 -7.59 -2.47
CA GLU A 46 -3.24 -8.80 -2.90
C GLU A 46 -4.52 -8.51 -3.70
N GLY A 47 -4.98 -7.25 -3.74
CA GLY A 47 -6.23 -6.86 -4.38
C GLY A 47 -7.49 -7.33 -3.64
N THR A 48 -7.35 -7.86 -2.42
CA THR A 48 -8.49 -8.25 -1.55
C THR A 48 -9.09 -7.07 -0.79
N MET A 49 -8.45 -5.90 -0.88
CA MET A 49 -8.89 -4.63 -0.32
C MET A 49 -8.48 -3.49 -1.27
N THR A 50 -9.38 -2.54 -1.48
CA THR A 50 -9.07 -1.30 -2.21
C THR A 50 -8.36 -0.29 -1.31
N GLU A 51 -7.66 0.67 -1.91
CA GLU A 51 -7.04 1.77 -1.14
C GLU A 51 -8.08 2.59 -0.36
N ASP A 52 -9.29 2.76 -0.90
CA ASP A 52 -10.35 3.53 -0.24
C ASP A 52 -10.92 2.80 0.98
N GLU A 53 -11.10 1.48 0.90
CA GLU A 53 -11.44 0.65 2.06
C GLU A 53 -10.34 0.70 3.11
N ALA A 54 -9.06 0.66 2.71
CA ALA A 54 -7.94 0.78 3.63
C ALA A 54 -7.94 2.14 4.35
N ARG A 55 -8.23 3.24 3.64
CA ARG A 55 -8.38 4.58 4.23
C ARG A 55 -9.58 4.65 5.18
N ALA A 56 -10.70 4.03 4.81
CA ALA A 56 -11.91 3.99 5.64
C ALA A 56 -11.69 3.26 6.96
N GLU A 57 -11.03 2.10 6.95
CA GLU A 57 -10.69 1.37 8.18
C GLU A 57 -9.75 2.19 9.09
N VAL A 58 -8.76 2.90 8.54
CA VAL A 58 -7.88 3.77 9.33
C VAL A 58 -8.66 4.94 9.94
N ALA A 59 -9.50 5.61 9.13
CA ALA A 59 -10.36 6.70 9.58
C ALA A 59 -11.29 6.25 10.72
N ALA A 60 -11.93 5.09 10.57
CA ALA A 60 -12.81 4.51 11.59
C ALA A 60 -12.06 4.19 12.89
N LYS A 61 -10.84 3.65 12.81
CA LYS A 61 -10.04 3.28 13.98
C LYS A 61 -9.60 4.48 14.82
N TYR A 62 -9.20 5.57 14.16
CA TYR A 62 -8.63 6.74 14.84
C TYR A 62 -9.59 7.94 14.95
N GLY A 63 -10.81 7.83 14.42
CA GLY A 63 -11.86 8.83 14.57
C GLY A 63 -11.67 10.10 13.72
N PHE A 64 -11.00 9.99 12.57
CA PHE A 64 -10.78 11.14 11.67
C PHE A 64 -11.69 11.06 10.44
N PRO A 65 -12.11 12.21 9.86
CA PRO A 65 -12.93 12.21 8.65
C PRO A 65 -12.13 11.71 7.44
N LEU A 66 -12.77 10.93 6.57
CA LEU A 66 -12.25 10.60 5.25
C LEU A 66 -12.13 11.89 4.43
N ARG A 67 -10.92 12.24 4.01
CA ARG A 67 -10.72 13.33 3.05
C ARG A 67 -10.95 12.79 1.65
N GLN A 68 -11.98 13.30 0.98
CA GLN A 68 -12.15 13.09 -0.46
C GLN A 68 -11.03 13.83 -1.19
N ARG A 69 -10.38 13.17 -2.14
CA ARG A 69 -9.40 13.78 -3.04
C ARG A 69 -10.09 14.41 -4.24
#